data_AF-A0A2N5UQ94-F1
#
_entry.id   AF-A0A2N5UQ94-F1
#
_cell.length_a   1.000
_cell.length_b   1.000
_cell.length_c   1.000
_cell.angle_alpha   90.00
_cell.angle_beta   90.00
_cell.angle_gamma   90.00
#
_symmetry.space_group_name_H-M   'P 1'
#
loop_
_entity.id
_entity.type
_entity.pdbx_description
1 polymer ?
#
loop_
_entity_poly.entity_id
_entity_poly.type
_entity_poly.pdbx_seq_one_letter_code
_entity_poly.pdbx_strand_id
1 'polypeptide(L)'
;MSDIEFKNQFSNQHLIDNKGLDDKVKKFGSNPKTCHIDLKTQGIQQEVRHNNIRIQLIGTANMVANALTKSAAKSSILNLSQCIDLDFVVAPDAHQSPGV
;
A
#
# COMPACT_ATOMS: atom_id res chain seq x y z
N MET A 1 1.72 -20.75 1.42
CA MET A 1 2.55 -19.84 0.61
C MET A 1 3.83 -19.61 1.38
N SER A 2 5.00 -19.79 0.78
CA SER A 2 6.26 -19.55 1.47
C SER A 2 6.56 -18.04 1.56
N ASP A 3 7.41 -17.64 2.52
CA ASP A 3 7.81 -16.22 2.69
C ASP A 3 8.50 -15.65 1.44
N ILE A 4 9.23 -16.48 0.69
CA ILE A 4 9.91 -16.10 -0.56
C ILE A 4 8.87 -15.80 -1.65
N GLU A 5 7.85 -16.66 -1.77
CA GLU A 5 6.74 -16.43 -2.71
C GLU A 5 5.92 -15.20 -2.31
N PHE A 6 5.66 -15.01 -1.01
CA PHE A 6 5.04 -13.79 -0.47
C PHE A 6 5.80 -12.54 -0.87
N LYS A 7 7.10 -12.54 -0.62
CA LYS A 7 7.96 -11.42 -0.95
C LYS A 7 7.95 -11.16 -2.46
N ASN A 8 8.15 -12.17 -3.29
CA ASN A 8 8.17 -11.98 -4.75
C ASN A 8 6.83 -11.48 -5.30
N GLN A 9 5.72 -11.96 -4.76
CA GLN A 9 4.39 -11.61 -5.24
C GLN A 9 3.93 -10.22 -4.77
N PHE A 10 4.23 -9.85 -3.51
CA PHE A 10 3.60 -8.70 -2.85
C PHE A 10 4.55 -7.57 -2.44
N SER A 11 5.88 -7.73 -2.46
CA SER A 11 6.82 -6.71 -1.93
C SER A 11 6.63 -5.32 -2.50
N ASN A 12 6.12 -5.22 -3.73
CA ASN A 12 6.07 -3.99 -4.49
C ASN A 12 4.67 -3.69 -5.05
N GLN A 13 3.61 -4.30 -4.50
CA GLN A 13 2.24 -3.97 -4.86
C GLN A 13 1.62 -3.05 -3.81
N HIS A 14 1.17 -1.88 -4.24
CA HIS A 14 0.52 -0.89 -3.40
C HIS A 14 -0.93 -0.72 -3.84
N LEU A 15 -1.85 -0.87 -2.89
CA LEU A 15 -3.27 -0.63 -3.08
C LEU A 15 -3.59 0.81 -2.68
N ILE A 16 -4.40 1.51 -3.48
CA ILE A 16 -4.89 2.86 -3.18
C ILE A 16 -6.39 2.92 -3.41
N ASP A 17 -7.11 3.77 -2.67
CA ASP A 17 -8.55 4.04 -2.89
C ASP A 17 -8.81 5.48 -3.36
N ASN A 18 -7.76 6.29 -3.49
CA ASN A 18 -7.85 7.65 -3.97
C ASN A 18 -7.63 7.72 -5.49
N LYS A 19 -8.72 7.92 -6.24
CA LYS A 19 -8.68 8.07 -7.70
C LYS A 19 -7.84 9.27 -8.16
N GLY A 20 -7.88 10.39 -7.45
CA GLY A 20 -7.09 11.58 -7.81
C GLY A 20 -5.58 11.33 -7.72
N LEU A 21 -5.14 10.49 -6.77
CA LEU A 21 -3.75 10.04 -6.68
C LEU A 21 -3.38 9.11 -7.83
N ASP A 22 -4.24 8.13 -8.15
CA ASP A 22 -4.04 7.22 -9.30
C ASP A 22 -3.88 8.02 -10.61
N ASP A 23 -4.76 8.99 -10.84
CA ASP A 23 -4.72 9.87 -12.00
C ASP A 23 -3.42 10.69 -12.02
N LYS A 24 -2.96 11.21 -10.88
CA LYS A 24 -1.70 11.99 -10.79
C LYS A 24 -0.46 11.16 -11.11
N VAL A 25 -0.38 9.93 -10.62
CA VAL A 25 0.77 9.05 -10.89
C VAL A 25 0.79 8.63 -12.36
N LYS A 26 -0.38 8.32 -12.94
CA LYS A 26 -0.49 7.96 -14.36
C LYS A 26 -0.25 9.15 -15.29
N LYS A 27 -0.78 10.32 -14.96
CA LYS A 27 -0.78 11.53 -15.80
C LYS A 27 0.04 12.67 -15.21
N PHE A 28 1.24 12.38 -14.73
CA PHE A 28 2.18 13.38 -14.26
C PHE A 28 2.41 14.49 -15.31
N GLY A 29 2.55 15.73 -14.86
CA GLY A 29 2.80 16.89 -15.73
C GLY A 29 1.60 17.35 -16.57
N SER A 30 0.43 16.72 -16.42
CA SER A 30 -0.80 17.13 -17.12
C SER A 30 -1.33 18.50 -16.67
N ASN A 31 -0.92 19.00 -15.51
CA ASN A 31 -1.16 20.38 -15.08
C ASN A 31 0.07 21.25 -15.41
N PRO A 32 0.00 22.13 -16.41
CA PRO A 32 1.14 22.96 -16.82
C PRO A 32 1.65 23.88 -15.71
N LYS A 33 0.78 24.28 -14.77
CA LYS A 33 1.14 25.19 -13.68
C LYS A 33 1.98 24.52 -12.59
N THR A 34 1.78 23.24 -12.34
CA THR A 34 2.46 22.51 -11.25
C THR A 34 3.43 21.44 -11.73
N CYS A 35 3.57 21.27 -13.05
CA CYS A 35 4.45 20.29 -13.68
C CYS A 35 5.91 20.37 -13.18
N HIS A 36 6.41 21.58 -12.89
CA HIS A 36 7.81 21.82 -12.52
C HIS A 36 8.14 21.63 -11.02
N ILE A 37 7.14 21.40 -10.15
CA ILE A 37 7.34 21.32 -8.69
C ILE A 37 6.96 19.97 -8.06
N ASP A 38 6.29 19.07 -8.79
CA ASP A 38 5.78 17.81 -8.23
C ASP A 38 6.84 16.67 -8.19
N LEU A 39 8.01 16.93 -7.60
CA LEU A 39 9.14 15.97 -7.57
C LEU A 39 8.77 14.61 -6.93
N LYS A 40 7.92 14.61 -5.89
CA LYS A 40 7.48 13.37 -5.22
C LYS A 40 6.65 12.48 -6.15
N THR A 41 5.69 13.07 -6.87
CA THR A 41 4.85 12.35 -7.82
C THR A 41 5.68 11.87 -9.02
N GLN A 42 6.68 12.65 -9.43
CA GLN A 42 7.62 12.26 -10.48
C GLN A 42 8.41 10.99 -10.10
N GLY A 43 8.97 10.94 -8.88
CA GLY A 43 9.69 9.77 -8.39
C GLY A 43 8.81 8.52 -8.36
N ILE A 44 7.59 8.63 -7.79
CA ILE A 44 6.63 7.52 -7.77
C ILE A 44 6.28 7.06 -9.19
N GLN A 45 6.07 7.99 -10.12
CA GLN A 45 5.81 7.64 -11.52
C GLN A 45 6.99 6.91 -12.16
N GLN A 46 8.23 7.30 -11.89
CA GLN A 46 9.42 6.61 -12.40
C GLN A 46 9.47 5.18 -11.88
N GLU A 47 9.24 4.96 -10.58
CA GLU A 47 9.19 3.61 -10.00
C GLU A 47 8.09 2.74 -10.64
N VAL A 48 6.92 3.33 -10.92
CA VAL A 48 5.83 2.63 -11.65
C VAL A 48 6.25 2.31 -13.09
N ARG A 49 6.88 3.26 -13.81
CA ARG A 49 7.33 3.06 -15.20
C ARG A 49 8.42 2.00 -15.32
N HIS A 50 9.29 1.89 -14.33
CA HIS A 50 10.33 0.86 -14.28
C HIS A 50 9.83 -0.48 -13.73
N ASN A 51 8.52 -0.61 -13.43
CA ASN A 51 7.91 -1.78 -12.80
C ASN A 51 8.55 -2.15 -11.44
N ASN A 52 9.24 -1.20 -10.80
CA ASN A 52 9.78 -1.39 -9.46
C ASN A 52 8.66 -1.43 -8.43
N ILE A 53 7.58 -0.67 -8.68
CA ILE A 53 6.33 -0.72 -7.89
C ILE A 53 5.11 -0.84 -8.80
N ARG A 54 4.03 -1.43 -8.28
CA ARG A 54 2.74 -1.56 -8.94
C ARG A 54 1.68 -0.89 -8.08
N ILE A 55 0.89 -0.01 -8.69
CA ILE A 55 -0.21 0.68 -8.00
C ILE A 55 -1.53 0.17 -8.56
N GLN A 56 -2.43 -0.24 -7.66
CA GLN A 56 -3.77 -0.70 -8.02
C GLN A 56 -4.82 0.11 -7.27
N LEU A 57 -5.75 0.71 -8.02
CA LEU A 57 -6.92 1.37 -7.46
C LEU A 57 -7.95 0.32 -7.01
N ILE A 58 -8.38 0.40 -5.77
CA ILE A 58 -9.42 -0.43 -5.15
C ILE A 58 -10.54 0.43 -4.60
N GLY A 59 -11.71 -0.17 -4.34
CA GLY A 59 -12.80 0.53 -3.66
C GLY A 59 -12.47 0.79 -2.18
N THR A 60 -12.96 1.91 -1.63
CA THR A 60 -12.76 2.30 -0.22
C THR A 60 -13.19 1.22 0.77
N ALA A 61 -14.23 0.43 0.46
CA ALA A 61 -14.67 -0.68 1.30
C ALA A 61 -13.61 -1.79 1.42
N ASN A 62 -12.77 -1.97 0.40
CA ASN A 62 -11.70 -2.98 0.37
C ASN A 62 -10.39 -2.45 0.95
N MET A 63 -10.31 -1.15 1.24
CA MET A 63 -9.10 -0.52 1.78
C MET A 63 -8.99 -0.78 3.28
N VAL A 64 -8.41 -1.92 3.63
CA VAL A 64 -8.25 -2.38 5.02
C VAL A 64 -7.51 -1.35 5.89
N ALA A 65 -6.57 -0.61 5.32
CA ALA A 65 -5.82 0.44 6.02
C ALA A 65 -6.71 1.57 6.58
N ASN A 66 -7.93 1.76 6.05
CA ASN A 66 -8.89 2.72 6.61
C ASN A 66 -9.31 2.34 8.04
N ALA A 67 -9.32 1.04 8.38
CA ALA A 67 -9.60 0.57 9.73
C ALA A 67 -8.52 0.99 10.75
N LEU A 68 -7.29 1.20 10.28
CA LEU A 68 -6.11 1.48 11.11
C LEU A 68 -5.76 2.97 11.20
N THR A 69 -6.18 3.77 10.21
CA THR A 69 -5.73 5.16 10.04
C THR A 69 -6.82 6.20 10.32
N LYS A 70 -8.07 5.77 10.46
CA LYS A 70 -9.25 6.64 10.64
C LYS A 70 -10.15 6.08 11.73
N SER A 71 -11.10 6.90 12.20
CA SER A 71 -12.22 6.38 13.00
C SER A 71 -12.99 5.36 12.16
N ALA A 72 -13.01 4.11 12.62
CA ALA A 72 -13.41 2.97 11.81
C ALA A 72 -14.86 2.56 12.11
N ALA A 73 -15.68 2.53 11.06
CA ALA A 73 -17.00 1.90 11.14
C ALA A 73 -16.88 0.39 11.37
N LYS A 74 -17.90 -0.22 11.95
CA LYS A 74 -17.95 -1.68 12.22
C LYS A 74 -17.58 -2.53 10.99
N SER A 75 -18.06 -2.14 9.81
CA SER A 75 -17.73 -2.83 8.55
C SER A 75 -16.22 -2.83 8.25
N SER A 76 -15.54 -1.71 8.50
CA SER A 76 -14.09 -1.59 8.30
C SER A 76 -13.31 -2.49 9.27
N ILE A 77 -13.76 -2.58 10.53
CA ILE A 77 -13.16 -3.47 11.54
C ILE A 77 -13.38 -4.94 11.18
N LEU A 78 -14.58 -5.30 10.70
CA LEU A 78 -14.85 -6.67 10.24
C LEU A 78 -13.96 -7.06 9.05
N ASN A 79 -13.75 -6.16 8.09
CA ASN A 79 -12.84 -6.41 6.98
C ASN A 79 -11.40 -6.61 7.47
N LEU A 80 -10.95 -5.82 8.46
CA LEU A 80 -9.63 -6.02 9.07
C LEU A 80 -9.51 -7.39 9.77
N SER A 81 -10.54 -7.82 10.50
CA SER A 81 -10.51 -9.12 11.20
C SER A 81 -10.34 -10.32 10.28
N GLN A 82 -10.82 -10.22 9.03
CA GLN A 82 -10.64 -11.27 8.01
C GLN A 82 -9.19 -11.35 7.51
N CYS A 83 -8.36 -10.35 7.78
CA CYS A 83 -6.95 -10.30 7.39
C CYS A 83 -6.00 -10.75 8.52
N ILE A 84 -6.52 -11.11 9.70
CA ILE A 84 -5.72 -11.53 10.84
C ILE A 84 -5.71 -13.06 10.89
N ASP A 85 -4.52 -13.64 10.93
CA ASP A 85 -4.35 -15.06 11.21
C ASP A 85 -4.47 -15.30 12.73
N LEU A 86 -5.53 -15.99 13.14
CA LEU A 86 -5.80 -16.30 14.55
C LEU A 86 -4.91 -17.41 15.08
N ASP A 87 -4.38 -18.26 14.19
CA ASP A 87 -3.54 -19.40 14.54
C ASP A 87 -2.04 -19.04 14.45
N PHE A 88 -1.73 -17.75 14.32
CA PHE A 88 -0.35 -17.27 14.24
C PHE A 88 0.40 -17.54 15.56
N VAL A 89 1.25 -18.57 15.54
CA VAL A 89 2.14 -18.92 16.65
C VAL A 89 3.47 -18.19 16.46
N VAL A 90 3.83 -17.31 17.40
CA VAL A 90 5.16 -16.69 17.42
C VAL A 90 6.20 -17.77 17.73
N ALA A 91 7.11 -18.03 16.79
CA ALA A 91 8.23 -18.90 17.03
C ALA A 91 9.12 -18.31 18.15
N PRO A 92 9.54 -19.10 19.16
CA PRO A 92 10.24 -18.60 20.34
C PRO A 92 11.61 -17.94 20.06
N ASP A 93 12.18 -18.13 18.87
CA ASP A 93 13.53 -17.66 18.53
C ASP A 93 13.59 -16.45 17.58
N ALA A 94 12.49 -15.69 17.42
CA ALA A 94 12.55 -14.42 16.69
C ALA A 94 13.27 -13.37 17.54
N HIS A 95 14.60 -13.35 17.41
CA HIS A 95 15.54 -12.38 17.97
C HIS A 95 14.97 -10.96 17.78
N GLN A 96 14.45 -10.37 18.86
CA GLN A 96 14.15 -8.95 18.87
C GLN A 96 15.48 -8.23 18.63
N SER A 97 15.61 -7.53 17.50
CA SER A 97 16.70 -6.55 17.33
C SER A 97 16.60 -5.58 18.50
N PRO A 98 17.71 -5.28 19.20
CA PRO A 98 17.69 -4.26 20.22
C PRO A 98 17.30 -2.95 19.53
N GLY A 99 16.15 -2.40 19.91
CA GLY A 99 15.69 -1.10 19.44
C GLY A 99 16.77 -0.07 19.74
N VAL A 100 17.02 0.80 18.75
CA VAL A 100 17.86 2.00 18.89
C VAL A 100 17.20 2.98 19.84
#